data_AF-A0A834DXM3-F1
#
_entry.id   AF-A0A834DXM3-F1
#
_cell.length_a   1.000
_cell.length_b   1.000
_cell.length_c   1.000
_cell.angle_alpha   90.00
_cell.angle_beta   90.00
_cell.angle_gamma   90.00
#
_symmetry.space_group_name_H-M   'P 1'
#
loop_
_entity.id
_entity.type
_entity.pdbx_description
1 polymer ?
#
loop_
_entity_poly.entity_id
_entity_poly.type
_entity_poly.pdbx_seq_one_letter_code
_entity_poly.pdbx_strand_id
1 'polypeptide(L)'
;MPDRVVANSGFDVLCHALESYTALPYHMRSPCPSNPIFRPAYQGSNPISDIWAVHALRIVAKYLKRAVRNPDDLEARSNMHLASALAGIGFGNAGVHLCHGMSYPISGLVKTYKAKDYSVDHPLVPHGLSVVLTSPAVFTFTAQMFPERHLETAEILGADTRTARIADAGLVLADTLRKLLFDLDVDDGLAAIGYSKVDIPALVKGTLPQERVTKLAPRPQSEEDLSALFEASMKLY
;
A
#
# COMPACT_ATOMS: atom_id res chain seq x y z
N MET A 1 2.79 17.01 14.95
CA MET A 1 3.32 15.68 14.55
C MET A 1 4.41 15.91 13.53
N PRO A 2 5.64 15.38 13.74
CA PRO A 2 6.78 15.58 12.84
C PRO A 2 6.51 15.09 11.42
N ASP A 3 7.19 15.66 10.43
CA ASP A 3 6.89 15.46 9.01
C ASP A 3 7.02 14.00 8.57
N ARG A 4 8.05 13.27 9.02
CA ARG A 4 8.20 11.84 8.67
C ARG A 4 7.14 10.97 9.33
N VAL A 5 6.67 11.33 10.53
CA VAL A 5 5.57 10.61 11.18
C VAL A 5 4.27 10.79 10.40
N VAL A 6 4.05 11.99 9.86
CA VAL A 6 2.88 12.31 9.01
C VAL A 6 2.98 11.62 7.66
N ALA A 7 4.15 11.63 7.04
CA ALA A 7 4.38 10.95 5.77
C ALA A 7 4.10 9.46 5.91
N ASN A 8 4.73 8.81 6.91
CA ASN A 8 4.57 7.37 7.13
C ASN A 8 3.14 6.98 7.48
N SER A 9 2.46 7.71 8.36
CA SER A 9 1.03 7.44 8.62
C SER A 9 0.16 7.72 7.40
N GLY A 10 0.48 8.73 6.59
CA GLY A 10 -0.21 9.03 5.34
C GLY A 10 -0.01 7.97 4.25
N PHE A 11 1.18 7.38 4.16
CA PHE A 11 1.47 6.26 3.25
C PHE A 11 0.67 5.02 3.61
N ASP A 12 0.48 4.78 4.91
CA ASP A 12 -0.39 3.71 5.38
C ASP A 12 -1.84 3.94 4.92
N VAL A 13 -2.37 5.16 5.06
CA VAL A 13 -3.71 5.52 4.57
C VAL A 13 -3.82 5.39 3.04
N LEU A 14 -2.78 5.81 2.30
CA LEU A 14 -2.69 5.66 0.84
C LEU A 14 -2.82 4.18 0.44
N CYS A 15 -2.02 3.30 1.06
CA CYS A 15 -2.02 1.89 0.74
C CYS A 15 -3.30 1.17 1.21
N HIS A 16 -3.88 1.55 2.35
CA HIS A 16 -5.22 1.08 2.73
C HIS A 16 -6.23 1.36 1.62
N ALA A 17 -6.30 2.60 1.14
CA ALA A 17 -7.27 2.99 0.11
C ALA A 17 -7.03 2.25 -1.22
N LEU A 18 -5.78 2.18 -1.68
CA LEU A 18 -5.42 1.49 -2.93
C LEU A 18 -5.70 -0.01 -2.83
N GLU A 19 -5.15 -0.69 -1.82
CA GLU A 19 -5.27 -2.14 -1.70
C GLU A 19 -6.70 -2.58 -1.43
N SER A 20 -7.49 -1.83 -0.66
CA SER A 20 -8.91 -2.13 -0.48
C SER A 20 -9.70 -1.99 -1.76
N TYR A 21 -9.41 -0.97 -2.58
CA TYR A 21 -10.10 -0.78 -3.85
C TYR A 21 -9.67 -1.81 -4.89
N THR A 22 -8.43 -2.26 -4.88
CA THR A 22 -7.91 -3.27 -5.83
C THR A 22 -7.93 -4.70 -5.30
N ALA A 23 -8.42 -4.93 -4.09
CA ALA A 23 -8.55 -6.26 -3.49
C ALA A 23 -9.43 -7.18 -4.35
N LEU A 24 -9.21 -8.48 -4.21
CA LEU A 24 -10.05 -9.52 -4.78
C LEU A 24 -11.54 -9.21 -4.49
N PRO A 25 -12.40 -9.06 -5.52
CA PRO A 25 -13.80 -8.76 -5.31
C PRO A 25 -14.50 -9.81 -4.46
N TYR A 26 -15.38 -9.35 -3.55
CA TYR A 26 -16.02 -10.22 -2.57
C TYR A 26 -16.76 -11.43 -3.18
N HIS A 27 -17.32 -11.25 -4.38
CA HIS A 27 -18.08 -12.27 -5.10
C HIS A 27 -17.18 -13.26 -5.88
N MET A 28 -15.88 -12.98 -6.00
CA MET A 28 -14.89 -13.87 -6.64
C MET A 28 -14.11 -14.71 -5.62
N ARG A 29 -14.37 -14.52 -4.32
CA ARG A 29 -13.73 -15.32 -3.28
C ARG A 29 -14.20 -16.75 -3.32
N SER A 30 -13.23 -17.66 -3.39
CA SER A 30 -13.46 -19.10 -3.42
C SER A 30 -12.51 -19.79 -2.43
N PRO A 31 -12.96 -20.84 -1.72
CA PRO A 31 -14.35 -21.33 -1.68
C PRO A 31 -15.26 -20.37 -0.89
N CYS A 32 -16.53 -20.32 -1.28
CA CYS A 32 -17.55 -19.65 -0.46
C CYS A 32 -17.71 -20.42 0.86
N PRO A 33 -17.73 -19.74 2.02
CA PRO A 33 -17.99 -20.41 3.30
C PRO A 33 -19.33 -21.13 3.29
N SER A 34 -19.37 -22.37 3.79
CA SER A 34 -20.60 -23.19 3.85
C SER A 34 -21.68 -22.59 4.75
N ASN A 35 -21.30 -21.71 5.68
CA ASN A 35 -22.20 -20.95 6.55
C ASN A 35 -21.70 -19.50 6.66
N PRO A 36 -22.59 -18.48 6.55
CA PRO A 36 -22.22 -17.07 6.70
C PRO A 36 -21.45 -16.72 7.98
N ILE A 37 -21.61 -17.48 9.08
CA ILE A 37 -20.87 -17.27 10.34
C ILE A 37 -19.36 -17.48 10.19
N PHE A 38 -18.93 -18.25 9.17
CA PHE A 38 -17.52 -18.52 8.89
C PHE A 38 -16.91 -17.50 7.92
N ARG A 39 -17.63 -16.43 7.56
CA ARG A 39 -17.06 -15.36 6.75
C ARG A 39 -15.93 -14.68 7.54
N PRO A 40 -14.73 -14.52 6.94
CA PRO A 40 -13.66 -13.78 7.59
C PRO A 40 -14.03 -12.31 7.77
N ALA A 41 -13.35 -11.61 8.68
CA ALA A 41 -13.62 -10.20 8.97
C ALA A 41 -13.60 -9.31 7.70
N TYR A 42 -12.62 -9.53 6.82
CA TYR A 42 -12.52 -8.84 5.54
C TYR A 42 -13.09 -9.70 4.44
N GLN A 43 -13.88 -9.12 3.55
CA GLN A 43 -14.59 -9.83 2.48
C GLN A 43 -14.00 -9.60 1.09
N GLY A 44 -13.01 -8.71 0.92
CA GLY A 44 -12.57 -8.27 -0.40
C GLY A 44 -13.33 -7.03 -0.86
N SER A 45 -12.88 -6.43 -1.98
CA SER A 45 -13.47 -5.19 -2.49
C SER A 45 -14.97 -5.37 -2.75
N ASN A 46 -15.77 -4.38 -2.36
CA ASN A 46 -17.22 -4.40 -2.47
C ASN A 46 -17.78 -2.96 -2.61
N PRO A 47 -19.02 -2.78 -3.09
CA PRO A 47 -19.58 -1.45 -3.36
C PRO A 47 -19.57 -0.50 -2.16
N ILE A 48 -19.66 -1.01 -0.93
CA ILE A 48 -19.63 -0.18 0.28
C ILE A 48 -18.19 0.23 0.61
N SER A 49 -17.23 -0.71 0.58
CA SER A 49 -15.82 -0.37 0.82
C SER A 49 -15.27 0.60 -0.21
N ASP A 50 -15.71 0.46 -1.46
CA ASP A 50 -15.22 1.26 -2.60
C ASP A 50 -15.53 2.75 -2.41
N ILE A 51 -16.72 3.10 -1.89
CA ILE A 51 -17.10 4.49 -1.58
C ILE A 51 -16.08 5.12 -0.63
N TRP A 52 -15.75 4.40 0.44
CA TRP A 52 -14.85 4.90 1.47
C TRP A 52 -13.39 4.92 1.02
N ALA A 53 -12.94 3.87 0.32
CA ALA A 53 -11.59 3.77 -0.20
C ALA A 53 -11.28 4.87 -1.23
N VAL A 54 -12.16 5.04 -2.22
CA VAL A 54 -12.01 6.09 -3.25
C VAL A 54 -12.10 7.49 -2.64
N HIS A 55 -13.00 7.70 -1.68
CA HIS A 55 -13.09 9.00 -1.01
C HIS A 55 -11.83 9.32 -0.19
N ALA A 56 -11.32 8.35 0.57
CA ALA A 56 -10.06 8.49 1.29
C ALA A 56 -8.90 8.78 0.32
N LEU A 57 -8.81 8.06 -0.81
CA LEU A 57 -7.76 8.26 -1.81
C LEU A 57 -7.77 9.67 -2.40
N ARG A 58 -8.96 10.22 -2.72
CA ARG A 58 -9.11 11.60 -3.22
C ARG A 58 -8.62 12.63 -2.20
N ILE A 59 -8.88 12.40 -0.92
CA ILE A 59 -8.39 13.26 0.16
C ILE A 59 -6.86 13.14 0.28
N VAL A 60 -6.32 11.92 0.27
CA VAL A 60 -4.86 11.67 0.29
C VAL A 60 -4.18 12.39 -0.88
N ALA A 61 -4.69 12.23 -2.10
CA ALA A 61 -4.15 12.85 -3.30
C ALA A 61 -4.08 14.39 -3.17
N LYS A 62 -5.11 15.00 -2.58
CA LYS A 62 -5.19 16.45 -2.43
C LYS A 62 -4.34 17.00 -1.27
N TYR A 63 -4.28 16.29 -0.14
CA TYR A 63 -3.81 16.88 1.11
C TYR A 63 -2.55 16.25 1.69
N LEU A 64 -2.14 15.04 1.29
CA LEU A 64 -0.97 14.38 1.91
C LEU A 64 0.29 15.23 1.77
N LYS A 65 0.63 15.70 0.56
CA LYS A 65 1.82 16.52 0.33
C LYS A 65 1.80 17.82 1.14
N ARG A 66 0.63 18.46 1.24
CA ARG A 66 0.43 19.67 2.03
C ARG A 66 0.63 19.40 3.53
N ALA A 67 0.00 18.34 4.04
CA ALA A 67 0.09 17.97 5.45
C ALA A 67 1.52 17.61 5.86
N VAL A 68 2.29 16.95 4.99
CA VAL A 68 3.71 16.64 5.25
C VAL A 68 4.56 17.91 5.24
N ARG A 69 4.41 18.77 4.23
CA ARG A 69 5.31 19.94 4.04
C ARG A 69 5.00 21.12 4.95
N ASN A 70 3.78 21.23 5.46
CA ASN A 70 3.37 22.32 6.33
C ASN A 70 2.65 21.78 7.58
N PRO A 71 3.31 21.77 8.75
CA PRO A 71 2.68 21.33 10.00
C PRO A 71 1.54 22.23 10.48
N ASP A 72 1.49 23.47 10.01
CA ASP A 72 0.47 24.46 10.38
C ASP A 72 -0.71 24.52 9.38
N ASP A 73 -0.67 23.73 8.29
CA ASP A 73 -1.81 23.58 7.37
C ASP A 73 -2.91 22.73 8.03
N LEU A 74 -3.69 23.36 8.89
CA LEU A 74 -4.76 22.72 9.65
C LEU A 74 -5.80 22.08 8.74
N GLU A 75 -6.11 22.68 7.58
CA GLU A 75 -7.03 22.10 6.61
C GLU A 75 -6.50 20.74 6.12
N ALA A 76 -5.25 20.70 5.66
CA ALA A 76 -4.65 19.46 5.16
C ALA A 76 -4.53 18.41 6.27
N ARG A 77 -4.13 18.80 7.49
CA ARG A 77 -4.00 17.91 8.65
C ARG A 77 -5.36 17.33 9.06
N SER A 78 -6.40 18.16 9.18
CA SER A 78 -7.76 17.71 9.50
C SER A 78 -8.32 16.78 8.43
N ASN A 79 -8.08 17.08 7.15
CA ASN A 79 -8.51 16.21 6.06
C ASN A 79 -7.77 14.87 6.07
N MET A 80 -6.47 14.85 6.36
CA MET A 80 -5.74 13.57 6.49
C MET A 80 -6.22 12.72 7.67
N HIS A 81 -6.64 13.34 8.78
CA HIS A 81 -7.32 12.62 9.88
C HIS A 81 -8.65 12.02 9.42
N LEU A 82 -9.46 12.78 8.68
CA LEU A 82 -10.68 12.25 8.08
C LEU A 82 -10.37 11.10 7.12
N ALA A 83 -9.40 11.26 6.22
CA ALA A 83 -8.98 10.21 5.29
C ALA A 83 -8.59 8.92 6.01
N SER A 84 -7.88 9.02 7.14
CA SER A 84 -7.52 7.86 7.96
C SER A 84 -8.76 7.13 8.48
N ALA A 85 -9.75 7.85 9.01
CA ALA A 85 -11.01 7.25 9.47
C ALA A 85 -11.78 6.59 8.32
N LEU A 86 -11.87 7.25 7.16
CA LEU A 86 -12.57 6.74 5.98
C LEU A 86 -11.89 5.50 5.40
N ALA A 87 -10.55 5.53 5.27
CA ALA A 87 -9.78 4.36 4.87
C ALA A 87 -10.02 3.19 5.85
N GLY A 88 -10.08 3.48 7.15
CA GLY A 88 -10.48 2.55 8.21
C GLY A 88 -11.81 1.84 7.96
N ILE A 89 -12.84 2.59 7.57
CA ILE A 89 -14.15 2.03 7.22
C ILE A 89 -14.07 1.20 5.94
N GLY A 90 -13.33 1.69 4.93
CA GLY A 90 -13.12 0.98 3.66
C GLY A 90 -12.43 -0.37 3.85
N PHE A 91 -11.21 -0.37 4.39
CA PHE A 91 -10.45 -1.59 4.61
C PHE A 91 -11.06 -2.47 5.71
N GLY A 92 -11.79 -1.90 6.67
CA GLY A 92 -12.54 -2.68 7.65
C GLY A 92 -13.53 -3.66 7.01
N ASN A 93 -14.03 -3.35 5.81
CA ASN A 93 -14.93 -4.22 5.04
C ASN A 93 -14.18 -5.03 3.97
N ALA A 94 -13.25 -4.39 3.23
CA ALA A 94 -12.54 -5.04 2.12
C ALA A 94 -11.30 -5.82 2.54
N GLY A 95 -10.55 -5.30 3.50
CA GLY A 95 -9.19 -5.67 3.84
C GLY A 95 -8.15 -5.02 2.93
N VAL A 96 -6.91 -5.47 3.09
CA VAL A 96 -5.70 -5.05 2.35
C VAL A 96 -4.97 -6.29 1.88
N HIS A 97 -3.95 -6.16 1.02
CA HIS A 97 -3.31 -7.31 0.38
C HIS A 97 -1.78 -7.32 0.50
N LEU A 98 -1.07 -7.49 -0.62
CA LEU A 98 0.36 -7.78 -0.67
C LEU A 98 1.25 -6.69 -0.09
N CYS A 99 0.96 -5.39 -0.24
CA CYS A 99 1.84 -4.35 0.32
C CYS A 99 1.87 -4.48 1.85
N HIS A 100 0.69 -4.61 2.47
CA HIS A 100 0.59 -4.91 3.90
C HIS A 100 1.20 -6.26 4.25
N GLY A 101 0.92 -7.33 3.50
CA GLY A 101 1.48 -8.67 3.76
C GLY A 101 3.01 -8.69 3.78
N MET A 102 3.64 -8.02 2.81
CA MET A 102 5.10 -7.91 2.68
C MET A 102 5.69 -6.95 3.72
N SER A 103 4.90 -6.00 4.24
CA SER A 103 5.37 -5.02 5.23
C SER A 103 5.74 -5.63 6.59
N TYR A 104 5.10 -6.74 6.98
CA TYR A 104 5.33 -7.40 8.27
C TYR A 104 6.79 -7.84 8.43
N PRO A 105 7.37 -8.64 7.49
CA PRO A 105 8.78 -8.98 7.57
C PRO A 105 9.73 -7.80 7.35
N ILE A 106 9.35 -6.81 6.52
CA ILE A 106 10.17 -5.59 6.35
C ILE A 106 10.27 -4.79 7.67
N SER A 107 9.20 -4.73 8.46
CA SER A 107 9.28 -4.05 9.76
C SER A 107 9.91 -4.95 10.82
N GLY A 108 9.55 -6.23 10.86
CA GLY A 108 9.96 -7.17 11.91
C GLY A 108 11.40 -7.70 11.80
N LEU A 109 12.01 -7.64 10.61
CA LEU A 109 13.39 -8.12 10.38
C LEU A 109 14.40 -6.97 10.19
N VAL A 110 14.02 -5.72 10.50
CA VAL A 110 14.93 -4.58 10.38
C VAL A 110 16.15 -4.78 11.28
N LYS A 111 17.34 -4.52 10.74
CA LYS A 111 18.61 -4.73 11.46
C LYS A 111 19.26 -3.44 11.95
N THR A 112 19.22 -2.39 11.13
CA THR A 112 20.07 -1.21 11.35
C THR A 112 19.37 0.12 11.11
N TYR A 113 18.31 0.15 10.31
CA TYR A 113 17.63 1.39 9.95
C TYR A 113 16.87 1.99 11.14
N LYS A 114 16.99 3.30 11.31
CA LYS A 114 16.23 4.10 12.28
C LYS A 114 15.56 5.24 11.53
N ALA A 115 14.24 5.20 11.45
CA ALA A 115 13.51 6.25 10.75
C ALA A 115 13.74 7.64 11.36
N LYS A 116 13.96 8.61 10.48
CA LYS A 116 14.04 10.03 10.86
C LYS A 116 12.74 10.48 11.54
N ASP A 117 12.88 11.36 12.53
CA ASP A 117 11.81 11.91 13.39
C ASP A 117 11.09 10.90 14.30
N TYR A 118 11.64 9.69 14.45
CA TYR A 118 11.24 8.73 15.49
C TYR A 118 12.29 8.69 16.60
N SER A 119 11.88 9.03 17.82
CA SER A 119 12.76 9.00 18.99
C SER A 119 12.78 7.62 19.63
N VAL A 120 13.58 6.69 19.06
CA VAL A 120 13.73 5.31 19.54
C VAL A 120 15.19 4.89 19.66
N ASP A 121 15.49 4.01 20.60
CA ASP A 121 16.84 3.50 20.89
C ASP A 121 17.22 2.28 20.04
N HIS A 122 16.27 1.63 19.38
CA HIS A 122 16.42 0.43 18.55
C HIS A 122 16.13 0.68 17.07
N PRO A 123 16.54 -0.22 16.15
CA PRO A 123 16.16 -0.17 14.73
C PRO A 123 14.63 -0.20 14.55
N LEU A 124 14.12 0.64 13.64
CA LEU A 124 12.69 0.78 13.39
C LEU A 124 12.45 1.21 11.94
N VAL A 125 11.66 0.41 11.22
CA VAL A 125 10.96 0.83 10.01
C VAL A 125 9.49 1.04 10.36
N PRO A 126 8.98 2.30 10.31
CA PRO A 126 7.58 2.60 10.54
C PRO A 126 6.67 1.86 9.56
N HIS A 127 5.51 1.40 10.02
CA HIS A 127 4.63 0.54 9.24
C HIS A 127 4.30 1.10 7.85
N GLY A 128 3.82 2.34 7.75
CA GLY A 128 3.47 2.88 6.43
C GLY A 128 4.66 3.03 5.48
N LEU A 129 5.89 3.18 6.00
CA LEU A 129 7.10 3.10 5.16
C LEU A 129 7.31 1.66 4.66
N SER A 130 7.23 0.66 5.54
CA SER A 130 7.39 -0.74 5.12
C SER A 130 6.29 -1.22 4.16
N VAL A 131 5.09 -0.67 4.26
CA VAL A 131 3.97 -0.94 3.33
C VAL A 131 4.25 -0.30 1.97
N VAL A 132 4.58 0.98 1.93
CA VAL A 132 4.59 1.73 0.66
C VAL A 132 5.78 1.42 -0.24
N LEU A 133 6.91 0.99 0.33
CA LEU A 133 8.13 0.66 -0.44
C LEU A 133 7.91 -0.47 -1.47
N THR A 134 6.96 -1.37 -1.22
CA THR A 134 6.64 -2.46 -2.17
C THR A 134 5.51 -2.11 -3.13
N SER A 135 4.82 -0.99 -2.90
CA SER A 135 3.60 -0.66 -3.62
C SER A 135 3.76 -0.55 -5.15
N PRO A 136 4.82 0.06 -5.72
CA PRO A 136 4.95 0.12 -7.18
C PRO A 136 5.10 -1.28 -7.82
N ALA A 137 5.87 -2.17 -7.18
CA ALA A 137 6.05 -3.54 -7.66
C ALA A 137 4.74 -4.35 -7.52
N VAL A 138 4.07 -4.25 -6.38
CA VAL A 138 2.79 -4.94 -6.11
C VAL A 138 1.73 -4.51 -7.12
N PHE A 139 1.51 -3.21 -7.32
CA PHE A 139 0.47 -2.73 -8.24
C PHE A 139 0.80 -3.01 -9.70
N THR A 140 2.08 -3.11 -10.07
CA THR A 140 2.48 -3.62 -11.39
C THR A 140 2.05 -5.08 -11.56
N PHE A 141 2.26 -5.91 -10.53
CA PHE A 141 1.92 -7.35 -10.55
C PHE A 141 0.41 -7.61 -10.54
N THR A 142 -0.36 -6.85 -9.77
CA THR A 142 -1.80 -7.06 -9.58
C THR A 142 -2.68 -6.42 -10.66
N ALA A 143 -2.17 -5.43 -11.40
CA ALA A 143 -2.98 -4.61 -12.31
C ALA A 143 -3.76 -5.40 -13.36
N GLN A 144 -3.20 -6.49 -13.89
CA GLN A 144 -3.85 -7.26 -14.95
C GLN A 144 -5.18 -7.90 -14.53
N MET A 145 -5.46 -8.01 -13.23
CA MET A 145 -6.72 -8.56 -12.74
C MET A 145 -7.87 -7.55 -12.83
N PHE A 146 -7.59 -6.27 -12.52
CA PHE A 146 -8.58 -5.18 -12.51
C PHE A 146 -7.92 -3.87 -12.98
N PRO A 147 -7.50 -3.79 -14.25
CA PRO A 147 -6.68 -2.68 -14.75
C PRO A 147 -7.43 -1.35 -14.74
N GLU A 148 -8.75 -1.35 -14.91
CA GLU A 148 -9.57 -0.14 -14.85
C GLU A 148 -9.51 0.52 -13.46
N ARG A 149 -9.55 -0.27 -12.39
CA ARG A 149 -9.40 0.23 -11.01
C ARG A 149 -8.01 0.82 -10.75
N HIS A 150 -6.98 0.26 -11.39
CA HIS A 150 -5.61 0.78 -11.28
C HIS A 150 -5.46 2.11 -12.04
N LEU A 151 -6.08 2.25 -13.21
CA LEU A 151 -6.09 3.52 -13.94
C LEU A 151 -6.89 4.60 -13.20
N GLU A 152 -8.05 4.27 -12.65
CA GLU A 152 -8.86 5.21 -11.88
C GLU A 152 -8.09 5.73 -10.66
N THR A 153 -7.41 4.85 -9.92
CA THR A 153 -6.62 5.26 -8.76
C THR A 153 -5.39 6.08 -9.17
N ALA A 154 -4.75 5.77 -10.30
CA ALA A 154 -3.68 6.59 -10.84
C ALA A 154 -4.17 8.00 -11.24
N GLU A 155 -5.33 8.10 -11.89
CA GLU A 155 -5.96 9.37 -12.24
C GLU A 155 -6.28 10.21 -10.99
N ILE A 156 -6.85 9.59 -9.95
CA ILE A 156 -7.11 10.26 -8.67
C ILE A 156 -5.82 10.82 -8.06
N LEU A 157 -4.71 10.10 -8.19
CA LEU A 157 -3.39 10.53 -7.72
C LEU A 157 -2.68 11.53 -8.65
N GLY A 158 -3.33 11.91 -9.76
CA GLY A 158 -2.89 12.98 -10.66
C GLY A 158 -2.21 12.53 -11.95
N ALA A 159 -2.32 11.25 -12.33
CA ALA A 159 -1.86 10.76 -13.63
C ALA A 159 -2.81 11.20 -14.76
N ASP A 160 -2.27 11.50 -15.94
CA ASP A 160 -3.07 11.67 -17.15
C ASP A 160 -3.29 10.30 -17.81
N THR A 161 -4.51 9.78 -17.71
CA THR A 161 -4.88 8.43 -18.17
C THR A 161 -5.63 8.45 -19.50
N ARG A 162 -5.85 9.61 -20.13
CA ARG A 162 -6.70 9.76 -21.32
C ARG A 162 -6.26 8.90 -22.51
N THR A 163 -4.95 8.65 -22.63
CA THR A 163 -4.35 7.82 -23.68
C THR A 163 -3.69 6.56 -23.13
N ALA A 164 -3.90 6.24 -21.86
CA ALA A 164 -3.31 5.06 -21.24
C ALA A 164 -3.95 3.79 -21.80
N ARG A 165 -3.12 2.81 -22.16
CA ARG A 165 -3.63 1.48 -22.54
C ARG A 165 -3.94 0.70 -21.28
N ILE A 166 -5.01 -0.09 -21.31
CA ILE A 166 -5.39 -1.01 -20.22
C ILE A 166 -4.21 -1.91 -19.78
N ALA A 167 -3.41 -2.38 -20.75
CA ALA A 167 -2.23 -3.22 -20.48
C ALA A 167 -1.13 -2.50 -19.68
N ASP A 168 -1.08 -1.16 -19.70
CA ASP A 168 -0.08 -0.36 -19.00
C ASP A 168 -0.55 0.12 -17.61
N ALA A 169 -1.77 -0.25 -17.19
CA ALA A 169 -2.38 0.25 -15.95
C ALA A 169 -1.48 0.13 -14.71
N GLY A 170 -0.80 -1.01 -14.58
CA GLY A 170 0.14 -1.24 -13.48
C GLY A 170 1.35 -0.31 -13.51
N LEU A 171 1.92 -0.07 -14.70
CA LEU A 171 3.05 0.84 -14.87
C LEU A 171 2.65 2.29 -14.59
N VAL A 172 1.49 2.71 -15.09
CA VAL A 172 0.96 4.07 -14.87
C VAL A 172 0.76 4.34 -13.37
N LEU A 173 0.15 3.41 -12.63
CA LEU A 173 -0.01 3.57 -11.18
C LEU A 173 1.34 3.50 -10.45
N ALA A 174 2.21 2.57 -10.82
CA ALA A 174 3.54 2.43 -10.21
C ALA A 174 4.39 3.69 -10.37
N ASP A 175 4.42 4.30 -11.55
CA ASP A 175 5.18 5.52 -11.81
C ASP A 175 4.57 6.74 -11.11
N THR A 176 3.24 6.78 -10.99
CA THR A 176 2.54 7.80 -10.21
C THR A 176 2.91 7.72 -8.72
N LEU A 177 2.99 6.50 -8.18
CA LEU A 177 3.43 6.25 -6.81
C LEU A 177 4.90 6.60 -6.63
N ARG A 178 5.80 6.17 -7.52
CA ARG A 178 7.22 6.56 -7.47
C ARG A 178 7.37 8.08 -7.44
N LYS A 179 6.68 8.82 -8.30
CA LYS A 179 6.71 10.29 -8.28
C LYS A 179 6.23 10.86 -6.94
N LEU A 180 5.13 10.35 -6.39
CA LEU A 180 4.62 10.78 -5.08
C LEU A 180 5.64 10.54 -3.96
N LEU A 181 6.27 9.36 -3.94
CA LEU A 181 7.27 8.98 -2.95
C LEU A 181 8.55 9.81 -3.09
N PHE A 182 8.97 10.10 -4.32
CA PHE A 182 10.11 10.96 -4.62
C PHE A 182 9.86 12.38 -4.12
N ASP A 183 8.68 12.94 -4.44
CA ASP A 183 8.27 14.29 -4.01
C ASP A 183 8.14 14.46 -2.49
N LEU A 184 8.13 13.35 -1.75
CA LEU A 184 8.04 13.29 -0.28
C LEU A 184 9.34 12.79 0.36
N ASP A 185 10.44 12.73 -0.39
CA ASP A 185 11.77 12.27 0.03
C ASP A 185 11.75 10.91 0.74
N VAL A 186 11.02 9.94 0.20
CA VAL A 186 11.06 8.56 0.69
C VAL A 186 12.38 7.93 0.27
N ASP A 187 12.98 7.16 1.17
CA ASP A 187 14.19 6.37 0.92
C ASP A 187 14.04 5.50 -0.35
N ASP A 188 15.10 5.42 -1.15
CA ASP A 188 15.11 4.74 -2.46
C ASP A 188 15.09 3.20 -2.32
N GLY A 189 13.94 2.66 -1.94
CA GLY A 189 13.68 1.24 -1.86
C GLY A 189 14.26 0.55 -0.62
N LEU A 190 14.13 -0.77 -0.61
CA LEU A 190 14.56 -1.61 0.52
C LEU A 190 16.08 -1.52 0.78
N ALA A 191 16.89 -1.29 -0.26
CA ALA A 191 18.33 -1.10 -0.11
C ALA A 191 18.67 0.10 0.78
N ALA A 192 17.96 1.22 0.60
CA ALA A 192 18.19 2.45 1.35
C ALA A 192 17.83 2.30 2.84
N ILE A 193 16.93 1.37 3.18
CA ILE A 193 16.59 1.05 4.57
C ILE A 193 17.34 -0.18 5.12
N GLY A 194 18.46 -0.55 4.49
CA GLY A 194 19.43 -1.51 5.03
C GLY A 194 19.17 -2.98 4.69
N TYR A 195 18.27 -3.28 3.75
CA TYR A 195 18.12 -4.63 3.21
C TYR A 195 19.05 -4.86 2.01
N SER A 196 19.26 -6.14 1.70
CA SER A 196 20.00 -6.59 0.54
C SER A 196 19.34 -7.84 -0.05
N LYS A 197 19.79 -8.27 -1.23
CA LYS A 197 19.23 -9.47 -1.89
C LYS A 197 19.33 -10.74 -1.04
N VAL A 198 20.32 -10.82 -0.13
CA VAL A 198 20.46 -11.97 0.77
C VAL A 198 19.35 -12.06 1.82
N ASP A 199 18.61 -10.98 2.03
CA ASP A 199 17.49 -10.93 2.99
C ASP A 199 16.17 -11.38 2.37
N ILE A 200 16.06 -11.41 1.03
CA ILE A 200 14.82 -11.76 0.31
C ILE A 200 14.23 -13.11 0.76
N PRO A 201 15.00 -14.20 0.91
CA PRO A 201 14.44 -15.47 1.38
C PRO A 201 13.76 -15.36 2.76
N ALA A 202 14.34 -14.56 3.68
CA ALA A 202 13.75 -14.34 5.00
C ALA A 202 12.50 -13.46 4.92
N LEU A 203 12.50 -12.45 4.05
CA LEU A 203 11.35 -11.59 3.79
C LEU A 203 10.17 -12.38 3.20
N VAL A 204 10.42 -13.24 2.23
CA VAL A 204 9.40 -14.15 1.66
C VAL A 204 8.84 -15.06 2.75
N LYS A 205 9.72 -15.72 3.51
CA LYS A 205 9.30 -16.61 4.62
C LYS A 205 8.42 -15.91 5.65
N GLY A 206 8.69 -14.64 5.97
CA GLY A 206 7.87 -13.86 6.89
C GLY A 206 6.56 -13.34 6.30
N THR A 207 6.44 -13.29 4.96
CA THR A 207 5.22 -12.88 4.23
C THR A 207 4.21 -14.03 4.12
N LEU A 208 4.69 -15.26 3.89
CA LEU A 208 3.84 -16.46 3.74
C LEU A 208 2.78 -16.65 4.84
N PRO A 209 3.08 -16.52 6.15
CA PRO A 209 2.07 -16.70 7.19
C PRO A 209 1.03 -15.57 7.27
N GLN A 210 1.19 -14.47 6.53
CA GLN A 210 0.27 -13.32 6.54
C GLN A 210 -1.00 -13.56 5.70
N GLU A 211 -1.53 -14.79 5.72
CA GLU A 211 -2.63 -15.25 4.88
C GLU A 211 -3.90 -14.40 5.00
N ARG A 212 -4.11 -13.77 6.16
CA ARG A 212 -5.25 -12.88 6.41
C ARG A 212 -5.34 -11.74 5.39
N VAL A 213 -4.19 -11.24 4.93
CA VAL A 213 -4.11 -10.15 3.94
C VAL A 213 -3.68 -10.67 2.58
N THR A 214 -2.72 -11.60 2.49
CA THR A 214 -2.21 -12.07 1.19
C THR A 214 -3.26 -12.85 0.39
N LYS A 215 -4.26 -13.47 1.03
CA LYS A 215 -5.41 -14.11 0.34
C LYS A 215 -6.42 -13.12 -0.25
N LEU A 216 -6.30 -11.83 0.06
CA LEU A 216 -7.12 -10.77 -0.53
C LEU A 216 -6.47 -10.15 -1.77
N ALA A 217 -5.25 -10.56 -2.13
CA ALA A 217 -4.64 -10.17 -3.38
C ALA A 217 -5.53 -10.61 -4.56
N PRO A 218 -5.80 -9.74 -5.54
CA PRO A 218 -6.62 -10.11 -6.69
C PRO A 218 -5.94 -11.15 -7.59
N ARG A 219 -4.60 -11.25 -7.50
CA ARG A 219 -3.77 -12.19 -8.24
C ARG A 219 -3.10 -13.15 -7.24
N PRO A 220 -3.20 -14.48 -7.41
CA PRO A 220 -2.42 -15.44 -6.65
C PRO A 220 -0.92 -15.25 -6.85
N GLN A 221 -0.13 -15.56 -5.82
CA GLN A 221 1.30 -15.35 -5.79
C GLN A 221 2.03 -16.56 -5.22
N SER A 222 3.12 -16.97 -5.86
CA SER A 222 4.05 -17.99 -5.35
C SER A 222 5.18 -17.36 -4.51
N GLU A 223 6.06 -18.20 -3.96
CA GLU A 223 7.29 -17.72 -3.31
C GLU A 223 8.22 -17.01 -4.30
N GLU A 224 8.26 -17.48 -5.55
CA GLU A 224 9.01 -16.85 -6.64
C GLU A 224 8.42 -15.48 -7.00
N ASP A 225 7.09 -15.34 -7.06
CA ASP A 225 6.44 -14.05 -7.28
C ASP A 225 6.78 -13.06 -6.16
N LEU A 226 6.68 -13.50 -4.89
CA LEU A 226 7.05 -12.67 -3.74
C LEU A 226 8.53 -12.27 -3.77
N SER A 227 9.41 -13.20 -4.15
CA SER A 227 10.85 -12.93 -4.33
C SER A 227 11.08 -11.85 -5.38
N ALA A 228 10.41 -11.96 -6.54
CA ALA A 228 10.49 -10.97 -7.61
C ALA A 228 9.95 -9.60 -7.20
N LEU A 229 8.89 -9.56 -6.38
CA LEU A 229 8.34 -8.32 -5.84
C LEU A 229 9.33 -7.64 -4.88
N PHE A 230 9.98 -8.39 -3.98
CA PHE A 230 11.03 -7.83 -3.10
C PHE A 230 12.23 -7.34 -3.91
N GLU A 231 12.69 -8.12 -4.88
CA GLU A 231 13.80 -7.75 -5.78
C GLU A 231 13.48 -6.44 -6.52
N ALA A 232 12.28 -6.32 -7.08
CA ALA A 232 11.80 -5.10 -7.77
C ALA A 232 11.58 -3.91 -6.83
N SER A 233 11.55 -4.14 -5.51
CA SER A 233 11.40 -3.10 -4.48
C SER A 233 12.74 -2.71 -3.84
N MET A 234 13.86 -3.33 -4.27
CA MET A 234 15.19 -2.98 -3.78
C MET A 234 15.59 -1.54 -4.10
N LYS A 235 15.08 -1.00 -5.22
CA LYS A 235 15.17 0.40 -5.65
C LYS A 235 13.84 0.89 -6.21
N LEU A 236 13.54 2.16 -5.98
CA LEU A 236 12.34 2.81 -6.49
C LEU A 236 12.61 3.75 -7.67
N TYR A 237 13.78 4.39 -7.71
CA TYR A 237 14.15 5.40 -8.70
C TYR A 237 15.42 5.04 -9.50
#